data_AF-A0A5E7WBK1-F1
#
_entry.id   AF-A0A5E7WBK1-F1
#
_cell.length_a   1.000
_cell.length_b   1.000
_cell.length_c   1.000
_cell.angle_alpha   90.00
_cell.angle_beta   90.00
_cell.angle_gamma   90.00
#
_symmetry.space_group_name_H-M   'P 1'
#
loop_
_entity.id
_entity.type
_entity.pdbx_description
1 polymer ?
#
loop_
_entity_poly.entity_id
_entity_poly.type
_entity_poly.pdbx_seq_one_letter_code
_entity_poly.pdbx_strand_id
1 'polypeptide(L)'
;MSELDLNQTSEKQAATFMGWGKLGALALAVSAPMFYLNGRAYHEGYLSYLKLEPSMFPLPATEYIGATAIGWFRVIVGWITNTFDSLGRNWLLAILSVFVLSLILGFAGFMSDRSGAHNKRNQKPKKSKGRTFFRSWQRAGLFLFIGSYGTFTILFLISALLALLIMPFRDAGREMARLDVKQGFIDAPVVTLKLPGSDEATEFRIIQCADKFCGLFANGRAHTVPVSAVTWAVSGIAGVKPGE
;
A
#
# COMPACT_ATOMS: atom_id res chain seq x y z
N MET A 1 -33.05 11.18 -41.25
CA MET A 1 -32.11 11.48 -40.16
C MET A 1 -31.05 12.40 -40.75
N SER A 2 -30.94 13.63 -40.27
CA SER A 2 -30.13 14.68 -40.94
C SER A 2 -28.64 14.53 -40.61
N GLU A 3 -27.73 14.93 -41.52
CA GLU A 3 -26.27 14.94 -41.26
C GLU A 3 -25.89 15.71 -39.99
N LEU A 4 -26.69 16.72 -39.65
CA LEU A 4 -26.53 17.53 -38.45
C LEU A 4 -26.73 16.72 -37.17
N ASP A 5 -27.72 15.82 -37.13
CA ASP A 5 -27.96 14.94 -35.97
C ASP A 5 -26.84 13.89 -35.79
N LEU A 6 -26.24 13.45 -36.90
CA LEU A 6 -25.18 12.44 -36.92
C LEU A 6 -23.84 13.02 -36.43
N ASN A 7 -23.52 14.26 -36.82
CA ASN A 7 -22.35 14.97 -36.31
C ASN A 7 -22.50 15.32 -34.82
N GLN A 8 -23.69 15.73 -34.38
CA GLN A 8 -23.92 16.11 -32.98
C GLN A 8 -23.87 14.90 -32.02
N THR A 9 -24.26 13.71 -32.48
CA THR A 9 -24.14 12.46 -31.71
C THR A 9 -22.69 11.97 -31.65
N SER A 10 -21.94 12.09 -32.76
CA SER A 10 -20.50 11.77 -32.81
C SER A 10 -19.66 12.65 -31.88
N GLU A 11 -19.88 13.98 -31.88
CA GLU A 11 -19.18 14.90 -30.99
C GLU A 11 -19.47 14.63 -29.51
N LYS A 12 -20.73 14.31 -29.16
CA LYS A 12 -21.11 13.95 -27.79
C LYS A 12 -20.48 12.62 -27.34
N GLN A 13 -20.41 11.61 -28.22
CA GLN A 13 -19.72 10.35 -27.93
C GLN A 13 -18.21 10.57 -27.76
N ALA A 14 -17.57 11.37 -28.61
CA ALA A 14 -16.15 11.69 -28.52
C ALA A 14 -15.81 12.47 -27.23
N ALA A 15 -16.65 13.46 -26.86
CA ALA A 15 -16.48 14.21 -25.61
C ALA A 15 -16.65 13.34 -24.37
N THR A 16 -17.61 12.39 -24.40
CA THR A 16 -17.83 11.43 -23.32
C THR A 16 -16.63 10.49 -23.21
N PHE A 17 -16.18 9.89 -24.31
CA PHE A 17 -15.01 8.99 -24.33
C PHE A 17 -13.73 9.69 -23.84
N MET A 18 -13.50 10.94 -24.27
CA MET A 18 -12.37 11.75 -23.79
C MET A 18 -12.48 12.08 -22.30
N GLY A 19 -13.70 12.26 -21.77
CA GLY A 19 -13.96 12.41 -20.33
C GLY A 19 -13.62 11.15 -19.52
N TRP A 20 -14.03 9.97 -20.00
CA TRP A 20 -13.68 8.69 -19.39
C TRP A 20 -12.18 8.39 -19.47
N GLY A 21 -11.52 8.73 -20.57
CA GLY A 21 -10.07 8.60 -20.71
C GLY A 21 -9.30 9.45 -19.71
N LYS A 22 -9.74 10.69 -19.45
CA LYS A 22 -9.15 11.58 -18.43
C LYS A 22 -9.37 11.05 -17.01
N LEU A 23 -10.57 10.52 -16.71
CA LEU A 23 -10.85 9.89 -15.42
C LEU A 23 -10.01 8.62 -15.20
N GLY A 24 -9.85 7.79 -16.24
CA GLY A 24 -8.97 6.61 -16.19
C GLY A 24 -7.51 6.98 -15.96
N ALA A 25 -7.00 7.98 -16.66
CA ALA A 25 -5.64 8.48 -16.47
C ALA A 25 -5.42 9.05 -15.06
N LEU A 26 -6.39 9.80 -14.52
CA LEU A 26 -6.34 10.30 -13.15
C LEU A 26 -6.36 9.15 -12.13
N ALA A 27 -7.22 8.15 -12.32
CA ALA A 27 -7.27 6.98 -11.46
C ALA A 27 -5.95 6.20 -11.48
N LEU A 28 -5.31 6.05 -12.65
CA LEU A 28 -3.99 5.43 -12.77
C LEU A 28 -2.90 6.27 -12.09
N ALA A 29 -2.91 7.58 -12.27
CA ALA A 29 -1.93 8.47 -11.65
C ALA A 29 -2.00 8.45 -10.11
N VAL A 30 -3.21 8.36 -9.55
CA VAL A 30 -3.42 8.27 -8.09
C VAL A 30 -3.15 6.86 -7.56
N SER A 31 -3.43 5.82 -8.33
CA SER A 31 -3.23 4.44 -7.90
C SER A 31 -1.79 3.97 -8.03
N ALA A 32 -0.99 4.46 -8.98
CA ALA A 32 0.38 4.01 -9.18
C ALA A 32 1.27 4.13 -7.91
N PRO A 33 1.28 5.26 -7.16
CA PRO A 33 2.01 5.34 -5.90
C PRO A 33 1.53 4.32 -4.86
N MET A 34 0.22 4.06 -4.80
CA MET A 34 -0.38 3.10 -3.88
C MET A 34 0.03 1.68 -4.24
N PHE A 35 0.04 1.35 -5.53
CA PHE A 35 0.51 0.06 -6.01
C PHE A 35 1.98 -0.14 -5.66
N TYR A 36 2.82 0.85 -5.88
CA TYR A 36 4.23 0.78 -5.52
C TYR A 36 4.42 0.56 -4.00
N LEU A 37 3.73 1.35 -3.16
CA LEU A 37 3.84 1.23 -1.70
C LEU A 37 3.37 -0.14 -1.20
N ASN A 38 2.27 -0.66 -1.74
CA ASN A 38 1.73 -1.96 -1.35
C ASN A 38 2.67 -3.12 -1.74
N GLY A 39 3.24 -3.08 -2.95
CA GLY A 39 4.19 -4.09 -3.40
C GLY A 39 5.48 -4.05 -2.60
N ARG A 40 5.98 -2.84 -2.32
CA ARG A 40 7.13 -2.64 -1.44
C ARG A 40 6.85 -3.16 -0.04
N ALA A 41 5.69 -2.85 0.54
CA ALA A 41 5.31 -3.33 1.86
C ALA A 41 5.21 -4.85 1.94
N TYR A 42 4.63 -5.48 0.91
CA TYR A 42 4.58 -6.93 0.78
C TYR A 42 5.98 -7.54 0.75
N HIS A 43 6.85 -7.00 -0.11
CA HIS A 43 8.24 -7.43 -0.27
C HIS A 43 9.06 -7.28 1.02
N GLU A 44 9.02 -6.11 1.65
CA GLU A 44 9.68 -5.87 2.93
C GLU A 44 9.13 -6.77 4.04
N GLY A 45 7.82 -7.03 4.04
CA GLY A 45 7.17 -7.99 4.92
C GLY A 45 7.76 -9.39 4.78
N TYR A 46 7.86 -9.87 3.54
CA TYR A 46 8.43 -11.17 3.18
C TYR A 46 9.87 -11.33 3.69
N LEU A 47 10.76 -10.38 3.33
CA LEU A 47 12.17 -10.41 3.76
C LEU A 47 12.33 -10.26 5.28
N SER A 48 11.49 -9.44 5.93
CA SER A 48 11.56 -9.23 7.37
C SER A 48 11.28 -10.49 8.18
N TYR A 49 10.44 -11.40 7.66
CA TYR A 49 10.20 -12.70 8.28
C TYR A 49 11.44 -13.58 8.23
N LEU A 50 12.14 -13.57 7.10
CA LEU A 50 13.37 -14.33 6.86
C LEU A 50 14.61 -13.72 7.53
N LYS A 51 14.46 -12.59 8.25
CA LYS A 51 15.57 -11.81 8.83
C LYS A 51 16.59 -11.34 7.79
N LEU A 52 16.14 -11.18 6.54
CA LEU A 52 16.93 -10.58 5.47
C LEU A 52 16.70 -9.07 5.49
N GLU A 53 17.80 -8.32 5.36
CA GLU A 53 17.75 -6.86 5.37
C GLU A 53 17.18 -6.36 4.02
N PRO A 54 16.01 -5.67 3.98
CA PRO A 54 15.37 -5.31 2.72
C PRO A 54 16.21 -4.41 1.81
N SER A 55 17.09 -3.60 2.40
CA SER A 55 18.00 -2.72 1.65
C SER A 55 19.08 -3.48 0.85
N MET A 56 19.35 -4.75 1.19
CA MET A 56 20.26 -5.61 0.42
C MET A 56 19.58 -6.22 -0.82
N PHE A 57 18.24 -6.24 -0.84
CA PHE A 57 17.43 -6.85 -1.89
C PHE A 57 16.38 -5.87 -2.46
N PRO A 58 16.81 -4.73 -3.02
CA PRO A 58 15.90 -3.79 -3.66
C PRO A 58 15.30 -4.42 -4.92
N LEU A 59 14.00 -4.23 -5.12
CA LEU A 59 13.36 -4.61 -6.39
C LEU A 59 13.25 -3.39 -7.31
N PRO A 60 13.33 -3.57 -8.63
CA PRO A 60 12.95 -2.52 -9.56
C PRO A 60 11.45 -2.22 -9.45
N ALA A 61 11.06 -0.98 -9.79
CA ALA A 61 9.67 -0.52 -9.68
C ALA A 61 8.66 -1.43 -10.39
N THR A 62 9.06 -2.05 -11.51
CA THR A 62 8.25 -3.00 -12.29
C THR A 62 7.96 -4.29 -11.53
N GLU A 63 8.91 -4.80 -10.75
CA GLU A 63 8.73 -6.04 -9.97
C GLU A 63 7.86 -5.80 -8.74
N TYR A 64 7.90 -4.59 -8.16
CA TYR A 64 6.94 -4.23 -7.11
C TYR A 64 5.50 -4.32 -7.59
N ILE A 65 5.19 -4.02 -8.87
CA ILE A 65 3.83 -4.17 -9.41
C ILE A 65 3.36 -5.63 -9.36
N GLY A 66 4.26 -6.58 -9.69
CA GLY A 66 3.98 -8.01 -9.58
C GLY A 66 3.72 -8.44 -8.13
N ALA A 67 4.60 -8.00 -7.22
CA ALA A 67 4.43 -8.22 -5.78
C ALA A 67 3.12 -7.64 -5.24
N THR A 68 2.69 -6.48 -5.75
CA THR A 68 1.41 -5.85 -5.41
C THR A 68 0.22 -6.68 -5.81
N ALA A 69 0.24 -7.27 -7.01
CA ALA A 69 -0.86 -8.12 -7.48
C ALA A 69 -1.03 -9.36 -6.58
N ILE A 70 0.10 -10.02 -6.24
CA ILE A 70 0.11 -11.15 -5.31
C ILE A 70 -0.39 -10.71 -3.92
N GLY A 71 0.12 -9.58 -3.43
CA GLY A 71 -0.28 -9.00 -2.15
C GLY A 71 -1.78 -8.72 -2.08
N TRP A 72 -2.36 -8.10 -3.12
CA TRP A 72 -3.80 -7.84 -3.20
C TRP A 72 -4.61 -9.13 -3.19
N PHE A 73 -4.21 -10.14 -3.97
CA PHE A 73 -4.90 -11.43 -3.97
C PHE A 73 -4.92 -12.06 -2.58
N ARG A 74 -3.76 -12.05 -1.88
CA ARG A 74 -3.65 -12.60 -0.52
C ARG A 74 -4.44 -11.81 0.51
N VAL A 75 -4.41 -10.48 0.43
CA VAL A 75 -5.20 -9.61 1.33
C VAL A 75 -6.69 -9.84 1.10
N ILE A 76 -7.15 -9.91 -0.16
CA ILE A 76 -8.56 -10.15 -0.49
C ILE A 76 -9.00 -11.53 0.00
N VAL A 77 -8.23 -12.59 -0.29
CA VAL A 77 -8.54 -13.94 0.18
C VAL A 77 -8.53 -13.98 1.70
N GLY A 78 -7.52 -13.43 2.35
CA GLY A 78 -7.43 -13.37 3.81
C GLY A 78 -8.56 -12.58 4.45
N TRP A 79 -9.00 -11.49 3.83
CA TRP A 79 -10.21 -10.78 4.23
C TRP A 79 -11.41 -11.71 4.06
N ILE A 80 -11.70 -12.24 2.88
CA ILE A 80 -12.88 -13.09 2.64
C ILE A 80 -12.93 -14.28 3.62
N THR A 81 -11.80 -14.93 3.90
CA THR A 81 -11.74 -16.09 4.80
C THR A 81 -11.78 -15.71 6.27
N ASN A 82 -11.22 -14.56 6.66
CA ASN A 82 -11.09 -14.16 8.07
C ASN A 82 -12.01 -12.98 8.46
N THR A 83 -12.90 -12.50 7.58
CA THR A 83 -13.77 -11.33 7.86
C THR A 83 -14.60 -11.56 9.11
N PHE A 84 -15.11 -12.77 9.33
CA PHE A 84 -15.90 -13.10 10.51
C PHE A 84 -15.07 -13.21 11.80
N ASP A 85 -13.83 -13.69 11.72
CA ASP A 85 -12.93 -13.81 12.89
C ASP A 85 -12.17 -12.51 13.23
N SER A 86 -11.97 -11.62 12.25
CA SER A 86 -11.24 -10.36 12.38
C SER A 86 -12.13 -9.18 12.76
N LEU A 87 -13.42 -9.14 12.34
CA LEU A 87 -14.34 -8.07 12.78
C LEU A 87 -14.53 -8.06 14.30
N GLY A 88 -14.56 -9.24 14.92
CA GLY A 88 -14.65 -9.36 16.38
C GLY A 88 -13.34 -8.97 17.11
N ARG A 89 -12.18 -9.13 16.46
CA ARG A 89 -10.86 -8.91 17.07
C ARG A 89 -10.32 -7.49 16.89
N ASN A 90 -10.67 -6.84 15.78
CA ASN A 90 -10.16 -5.53 15.37
C ASN A 90 -11.26 -4.46 15.26
N TRP A 91 -12.24 -4.50 16.15
CA TRP A 91 -13.36 -3.55 16.19
C TRP A 91 -12.91 -2.08 16.24
N LEU A 92 -11.75 -1.79 16.84
CA LEU A 92 -11.15 -0.45 16.85
C LEU A 92 -10.77 0.06 15.45
N LEU A 93 -10.24 -0.81 14.57
CA LEU A 93 -9.93 -0.43 13.18
C LEU A 93 -11.21 -0.23 12.36
N ALA A 94 -12.25 -1.04 12.64
CA ALA A 94 -13.56 -0.83 12.04
C ALA A 94 -14.15 0.52 12.47
N ILE A 95 -14.12 0.87 13.76
CA ILE A 95 -14.56 2.19 14.26
C ILE A 95 -13.73 3.32 13.65
N LEU A 96 -12.41 3.17 13.59
CA LEU A 96 -11.54 4.17 12.97
C LEU A 96 -11.89 4.39 11.50
N SER A 97 -12.16 3.31 10.75
CA SER A 97 -12.56 3.41 9.35
C SER A 97 -13.91 4.12 9.16
N VAL A 98 -14.89 3.82 10.02
CA VAL A 98 -16.21 4.49 10.03
C VAL A 98 -16.07 5.96 10.42
N PHE A 99 -15.19 6.28 11.38
CA PHE A 99 -14.90 7.65 11.79
C PHE A 99 -14.22 8.46 10.68
N VAL A 100 -13.28 7.86 9.95
CA VAL A 100 -12.65 8.50 8.78
C VAL A 100 -13.69 8.74 7.69
N LEU A 101 -14.53 7.76 7.38
CA LEU A 101 -15.62 7.88 6.41
C LEU A 101 -16.62 8.97 6.80
N SER A 102 -17.00 9.06 8.08
CA SER A 102 -17.92 10.09 8.56
C SER A 102 -17.30 11.50 8.48
N LEU A 103 -16.00 11.63 8.73
CA LEU A 103 -15.27 12.89 8.53
C LEU A 103 -15.20 13.31 7.06
N ILE A 104 -14.97 12.37 6.14
CA ILE A 104 -14.95 12.63 4.70
C ILE A 104 -16.34 13.09 4.23
N LEU A 105 -17.39 12.37 4.61
CA LEU A 105 -18.77 12.70 4.27
C LEU A 105 -19.21 14.02 4.91
N GLY A 106 -18.83 14.27 6.16
CA GLY A 106 -19.10 15.51 6.87
C GLY A 106 -18.39 16.71 6.24
N PHE A 107 -17.14 16.54 5.80
CA PHE A 107 -16.39 17.57 5.09
C PHE A 107 -16.98 17.85 3.70
N ALA A 108 -17.37 16.81 2.96
CA ALA A 108 -18.07 16.96 1.68
C ALA A 108 -19.41 17.69 1.85
N GLY A 109 -20.18 17.36 2.89
CA GLY A 109 -21.41 18.06 3.25
C GLY A 109 -21.17 19.52 3.62
N PHE A 110 -20.14 19.81 4.42
CA PHE A 110 -19.77 21.19 4.77
C PHE A 110 -19.37 22.03 3.55
N MET A 111 -18.61 21.44 2.61
CA MET A 111 -18.24 22.10 1.35
C MET A 111 -19.45 22.34 0.45
N SER A 112 -20.40 21.40 0.43
CA SER A 112 -21.67 21.54 -0.30
C SER A 112 -22.53 22.66 0.27
N ASP A 113 -22.69 22.71 1.60
CA ASP A 113 -23.45 23.76 2.29
C ASP A 113 -22.81 25.14 2.14
N ARG A 114 -21.48 25.22 2.19
CA ARG A 114 -20.76 26.49 2.00
C ARG A 114 -20.82 26.99 0.55
N SER A 115 -20.90 26.08 -0.41
CA SER A 115 -21.12 26.41 -1.83
C SER A 115 -22.58 26.84 -2.11
N GLY A 116 -23.53 26.43 -1.27
CA GLY A 116 -24.94 26.86 -1.31
C GLY A 116 -25.26 28.12 -0.47
N ALA A 117 -24.35 28.58 0.40
CA ALA A 117 -24.63 29.64 1.38
C ALA A 117 -24.33 31.07 0.90
N HIS A 118 -24.43 31.36 -0.40
CA HIS A 118 -24.33 32.75 -0.91
C HIS A 118 -25.69 33.47 -0.99
N ASN A 119 -26.74 32.97 -0.32
CA ASN A 119 -28.03 33.65 -0.28
C ASN A 119 -28.74 33.53 1.07
N LYS A 120 -28.34 34.35 2.05
CA LYS A 120 -29.28 34.98 3.00
C LYS A 120 -28.67 36.19 3.71
N ARG A 121 -29.00 37.33 3.12
CA ARG A 121 -28.99 38.69 3.67
C ARG A 121 -29.86 38.76 4.94
N ASN A 122 -29.49 39.68 5.84
CA ASN A 122 -30.19 40.16 7.05
C ASN A 122 -29.70 39.61 8.40
N GLN A 123 -28.58 40.15 8.87
CA GLN A 123 -28.37 40.32 10.32
C GLN A 123 -28.37 41.82 10.65
N LYS A 124 -29.34 42.23 11.48
CA LYS A 124 -29.44 43.56 12.10
C LYS A 124 -28.19 43.85 12.94
N PRO A 125 -27.73 45.12 13.03
CA PRO A 125 -26.57 45.46 13.83
C PRO A 125 -26.90 45.34 15.34
N LYS A 126 -26.30 44.36 16.02
CA LYS A 126 -26.29 44.32 17.49
C LYS A 126 -25.23 45.29 18.02
N LYS A 127 -25.66 46.22 18.87
CA LYS A 127 -24.87 47.26 19.54
C LYS A 127 -23.55 46.73 20.12
N SER A 128 -22.46 47.45 19.87
CA SER A 128 -21.12 47.16 20.38
C SER A 128 -21.07 47.39 21.90
N LYS A 129 -20.96 46.31 22.67
CA LYS A 129 -20.39 46.35 24.03
C LYS A 129 -18.89 46.08 23.94
N GLY A 130 -18.12 46.86 24.70
CA GLY A 130 -16.66 47.00 24.62
C GLY A 130 -15.90 45.72 24.33
N ARG A 131 -15.09 45.74 23.26
CA ARG A 131 -14.16 44.67 22.91
C ARG A 131 -13.00 44.69 23.90
N THR A 132 -13.06 43.83 24.91
CA THR A 132 -11.91 43.55 25.77
C THR A 132 -10.82 42.85 24.96
N PHE A 133 -9.63 43.44 24.93
CA PHE A 133 -8.41 42.92 24.26
C PHE A 133 -8.17 41.42 24.53
N PHE A 134 -8.48 40.98 25.76
CA PHE A 134 -8.41 39.58 26.20
C PHE A 134 -9.28 38.62 25.36
N ARG A 135 -10.45 39.07 24.90
CA ARG A 135 -11.38 38.28 24.08
C ARG A 135 -10.91 38.15 22.62
N SER A 136 -10.08 39.08 22.15
CA SER A 136 -9.40 39.03 20.84
C SER A 136 -8.22 38.06 20.88
N TRP A 137 -7.40 38.12 21.95
CA TRP A 137 -6.29 37.18 22.16
C TRP A 137 -6.81 35.75 22.31
N GLN A 138 -7.88 35.53 23.08
CA GLN A 138 -8.48 34.21 23.26
C GLN A 138 -9.00 33.63 21.93
N ARG A 139 -9.54 34.44 21.02
CA ARG A 139 -9.92 33.99 19.67
C ARG A 139 -8.71 33.66 18.81
N ALA A 140 -7.67 34.48 18.82
CA ALA A 140 -6.44 34.20 18.09
C ALA A 140 -5.76 32.92 18.59
N GLY A 141 -5.71 32.73 19.91
CA GLY A 141 -5.23 31.50 20.54
C GLY A 141 -6.10 30.28 20.19
N LEU A 142 -7.43 30.43 20.15
CA LEU A 142 -8.33 29.35 19.72
C LEU A 142 -8.16 29.02 18.23
N PHE A 143 -7.95 30.01 17.36
CA PHE A 143 -7.69 29.76 15.93
C PHE A 143 -6.33 29.12 15.69
N LEU A 144 -5.29 29.51 16.44
CA LEU A 144 -3.98 28.86 16.39
C LEU A 144 -4.05 27.44 16.94
N PHE A 145 -4.80 27.21 18.03
CA PHE A 145 -5.03 25.90 18.60
C PHE A 145 -5.84 25.01 17.64
N ILE A 146 -6.95 25.49 17.08
CA ILE A 146 -7.74 24.76 16.08
C ILE A 146 -6.92 24.51 14.81
N GLY A 147 -6.11 25.47 14.38
CA GLY A 147 -5.22 25.32 13.23
C GLY A 147 -4.14 24.27 13.45
N SER A 148 -3.47 24.29 14.61
CA SER A 148 -2.42 23.32 14.95
C SER A 148 -2.99 21.93 15.23
N TYR A 149 -4.06 21.83 16.02
CA TYR A 149 -4.74 20.56 16.31
C TYR A 149 -5.44 20.00 15.08
N GLY A 150 -6.01 20.86 14.24
CA GLY A 150 -6.59 20.47 12.95
C GLY A 150 -5.54 19.91 12.01
N THR A 151 -4.40 20.60 11.87
CA THR A 151 -3.27 20.11 11.07
C THR A 151 -2.72 18.79 11.62
N PHE A 152 -2.52 18.70 12.93
CA PHE A 152 -2.08 17.47 13.60
C PHE A 152 -3.08 16.32 13.35
N THR A 153 -4.37 16.58 13.51
CA THR A 153 -5.43 15.59 13.27
C THR A 153 -5.40 15.12 11.83
N ILE A 154 -5.30 16.03 10.85
CA ILE A 154 -5.21 15.67 9.43
C ILE A 154 -3.97 14.81 9.16
N LEU A 155 -2.79 15.20 9.65
CA LEU A 155 -1.55 14.43 9.48
C LEU A 155 -1.64 13.05 10.15
N PHE A 156 -2.26 12.98 11.33
CA PHE A 156 -2.51 11.72 12.03
C PHE A 156 -3.45 10.82 11.22
N LEU A 157 -4.55 11.35 10.69
CA LEU A 157 -5.49 10.60 9.86
C LEU A 157 -4.83 10.10 8.57
N ILE A 158 -4.02 10.92 7.90
CA ILE A 158 -3.23 10.50 6.73
C ILE A 158 -2.29 9.36 7.11
N SER A 159 -1.57 9.49 8.22
CA SER A 159 -0.64 8.46 8.71
C SER A 159 -1.36 7.15 9.05
N ALA A 160 -2.51 7.24 9.71
CA ALA A 160 -3.35 6.08 10.03
C ALA A 160 -3.91 5.41 8.78
N LEU A 161 -4.34 6.20 7.78
CA LEU A 161 -4.81 5.69 6.49
C LEU A 161 -3.68 4.96 5.76
N LEU A 162 -2.48 5.55 5.69
CA LEU A 162 -1.31 4.89 5.12
C LEU A 162 -0.96 3.60 5.86
N ALA A 163 -1.01 3.59 7.19
CA ALA A 163 -0.78 2.38 7.99
C ALA A 163 -1.81 1.29 7.66
N LEU A 164 -3.10 1.63 7.59
CA LEU A 164 -4.18 0.72 7.21
C LEU A 164 -4.00 0.16 5.79
N LEU A 165 -3.42 0.95 4.88
CA LEU A 165 -3.14 0.52 3.52
C LEU A 165 -1.91 -0.38 3.42
N ILE A 166 -0.88 -0.14 4.22
CA ILE A 166 0.44 -0.79 4.13
C ILE A 166 0.52 -2.07 4.98
N MET A 167 -0.01 -2.05 6.21
CA MET A 167 0.13 -3.17 7.16
C MET A 167 -0.42 -4.51 6.64
N PRO A 168 -1.61 -4.56 6.00
CA PRO A 168 -2.14 -5.84 5.50
C PRO A 168 -1.22 -6.51 4.49
N PHE A 169 -0.56 -5.72 3.63
CA PHE A 169 0.37 -6.24 2.62
C PHE A 169 1.65 -6.74 3.28
N ARG A 170 2.16 -6.01 4.27
CA ARG A 170 3.32 -6.46 5.04
C ARG A 170 3.06 -7.78 5.75
N ASP A 171 1.89 -7.95 6.35
CA ASP A 171 1.53 -9.19 7.03
C ASP A 171 1.28 -10.32 6.04
N ALA A 172 0.66 -10.04 4.88
CA ALA A 172 0.54 -11.01 3.80
C ALA A 172 1.91 -11.49 3.29
N GLY A 173 2.90 -10.60 3.19
CA GLY A 173 4.27 -10.95 2.83
C GLY A 173 4.93 -11.86 3.86
N ARG A 174 4.80 -11.55 5.15
CA ARG A 174 5.31 -12.40 6.25
C ARG A 174 4.67 -13.78 6.26
N GLU A 175 3.36 -13.83 6.04
CA GLU A 175 2.64 -15.09 6.01
C GLU A 175 3.06 -15.95 4.81
N MET A 176 3.29 -15.34 3.65
CA MET A 176 3.85 -16.05 2.50
C MET A 176 5.24 -16.63 2.81
N ALA A 177 6.15 -15.81 3.37
CA ALA A 177 7.48 -16.27 3.76
C ALA A 177 7.43 -17.42 4.77
N ARG A 178 6.46 -17.40 5.69
CA ARG A 178 6.22 -18.49 6.64
C ARG A 178 5.81 -19.79 5.94
N LEU A 179 4.96 -19.71 4.92
CA LEU A 179 4.55 -20.86 4.13
C LEU A 179 5.73 -21.44 3.33
N ASP A 180 6.54 -20.58 2.71
CA ASP A 180 7.70 -21.01 1.92
C ASP A 180 8.77 -21.67 2.81
N VAL A 181 9.02 -21.12 4.01
CA VAL A 181 9.91 -21.74 5.01
C VAL A 181 9.39 -23.11 5.46
N LYS A 182 8.07 -23.26 5.68
CA LYS A 182 7.48 -24.55 6.03
C LYS A 182 7.62 -25.59 4.91
N GLN A 183 7.52 -25.14 3.67
CA GLN A 183 7.73 -25.99 2.50
C GLN A 183 9.22 -26.18 2.16
N GLY A 184 10.13 -25.47 2.84
CA GLY A 184 11.56 -25.57 2.60
C GLY A 184 12.01 -25.06 1.23
N PHE A 185 11.25 -24.17 0.60
CA PHE A 185 11.53 -23.63 -0.74
C PHE A 185 11.75 -24.74 -1.80
N ILE A 186 10.92 -25.79 -1.78
CA ILE A 186 11.04 -26.94 -2.70
C ILE A 186 11.07 -26.57 -4.18
N ASP A 187 10.30 -25.55 -4.57
CA ASP A 187 10.18 -25.08 -5.95
C ASP A 187 11.27 -24.06 -6.35
N ALA A 188 12.14 -23.69 -5.40
CA ALA A 188 13.20 -22.74 -5.67
C ALA A 188 14.43 -23.41 -6.31
N PRO A 189 15.17 -22.67 -7.17
CA PRO A 189 16.43 -23.15 -7.73
C PRO A 189 17.43 -23.55 -6.64
N VAL A 190 18.19 -24.61 -6.91
CA VAL A 190 19.28 -25.09 -6.04
C VAL A 190 20.60 -24.50 -6.50
N VAL A 191 21.43 -24.12 -5.55
CA VAL A 191 22.83 -23.75 -5.74
C VAL A 191 23.70 -24.53 -4.76
N THR A 192 24.87 -24.96 -5.20
CA THR A 192 25.83 -25.63 -4.33
C THR A 192 26.97 -24.67 -4.01
N LEU A 193 27.19 -24.39 -2.72
CA LEU A 193 28.17 -23.41 -2.27
C LEU A 193 29.03 -23.96 -1.14
N LYS A 194 30.30 -23.53 -1.11
CA LYS A 194 31.18 -23.75 0.04
C LYS A 194 31.10 -22.53 0.95
N LEU A 195 30.68 -22.76 2.19
CA LEU A 195 30.65 -21.71 3.21
C LEU A 195 32.08 -21.38 3.68
N PRO A 196 32.37 -20.12 4.05
CA PRO A 196 33.65 -19.77 4.65
C PRO A 196 33.86 -20.57 5.94
N GLY A 197 34.91 -21.40 5.98
CA GLY A 197 35.22 -22.28 7.11
C GLY A 197 34.68 -23.71 6.98
N SER A 198 34.04 -24.06 5.86
CA SER A 198 33.61 -25.43 5.53
C SER A 198 34.21 -25.86 4.19
N ASP A 199 34.87 -27.02 4.18
CA ASP A 199 35.40 -27.61 2.93
C ASP A 199 34.31 -28.32 2.11
N GLU A 200 33.19 -28.64 2.76
CA GLU A 200 32.04 -29.30 2.15
C GLU A 200 31.14 -28.31 1.42
N ALA A 201 30.77 -28.69 0.19
CA ALA A 201 29.79 -27.98 -0.60
C ALA A 201 28.38 -28.33 -0.08
N THR A 202 27.65 -27.32 0.38
CA THR A 202 26.28 -27.48 0.88
C THR A 202 25.30 -27.01 -0.19
N GLU A 203 24.16 -27.69 -0.32
CA GLU A 203 23.06 -27.25 -1.17
C GLU A 203 22.23 -26.17 -0.48
N PHE A 204 21.94 -25.11 -1.21
CA PHE A 204 21.07 -24.03 -0.79
C PHE A 204 19.97 -23.80 -1.82
N ARG A 205 18.81 -23.33 -1.35
CA ARG A 205 17.71 -22.89 -2.21
C ARG A 205 17.76 -21.37 -2.37
N ILE A 206 17.64 -20.86 -3.59
CA ILE A 206 17.61 -19.41 -3.81
C ILE A 206 16.26 -18.86 -3.35
N ILE A 207 16.28 -17.92 -2.41
CA ILE A 207 15.10 -17.13 -2.02
C ILE A 207 14.92 -16.00 -3.04
N GLN A 208 15.96 -15.18 -3.20
CA GLN A 208 15.97 -14.04 -4.09
C GLN A 208 17.40 -13.58 -4.36
N CYS A 209 17.67 -13.08 -5.55
CA CYS A 209 18.92 -12.38 -5.87
C CYS A 209 18.62 -10.94 -6.28
N ALA A 210 19.46 -10.03 -5.80
CA ALA A 210 19.56 -8.64 -6.27
C ALA A 210 20.97 -8.42 -6.87
N ASP A 211 21.29 -7.20 -7.29
CA ASP A 211 22.55 -6.91 -8.01
C ASP A 211 23.83 -7.33 -7.27
N LYS A 212 23.82 -7.26 -5.94
CA LYS A 212 25.01 -7.50 -5.10
C LYS A 212 24.94 -8.77 -4.27
N PHE A 213 23.75 -9.15 -3.83
CA PHE A 213 23.57 -10.24 -2.87
C PHE A 213 22.46 -11.19 -3.31
N CYS A 214 22.63 -12.47 -2.95
CA CYS A 214 21.61 -13.50 -3.02
C CYS A 214 21.24 -13.95 -1.60
N GLY A 215 19.94 -13.98 -1.33
CA GLY A 215 19.34 -14.61 -0.17
C GLY A 215 19.15 -16.10 -0.47
N LEU A 216 19.68 -16.94 0.39
CA LEU A 216 19.68 -18.39 0.26
C LEU A 216 19.05 -19.04 1.48
N PHE A 217 18.40 -20.18 1.31
CA PHE A 217 17.78 -20.94 2.38
C PHE A 217 18.41 -22.33 2.49
N ALA A 218 18.85 -22.69 3.70
CA ALA A 218 19.26 -24.04 4.04
C ALA A 218 19.09 -24.26 5.56
N ASN A 219 18.80 -25.49 5.96
CA ASN A 219 18.76 -25.89 7.38
C ASN A 219 17.88 -24.99 8.27
N GLY A 220 16.75 -24.51 7.74
CA GLY A 220 15.82 -23.64 8.48
C GLY A 220 16.30 -22.20 8.68
N ARG A 221 17.37 -21.78 7.99
CA ARG A 221 17.94 -20.44 8.11
C ARG A 221 18.11 -19.78 6.75
N ALA A 222 17.93 -18.45 6.74
CA ALA A 222 18.28 -17.63 5.60
C ALA A 222 19.73 -17.15 5.72
N HIS A 223 20.46 -17.21 4.62
CA HIS A 223 21.84 -16.79 4.47
C HIS A 223 21.91 -15.71 3.40
N THR A 224 22.79 -14.72 3.57
CA THR A 224 23.08 -13.72 2.55
C THR A 224 24.49 -13.95 2.04
N VAL A 225 24.63 -14.14 0.74
CA VAL A 225 25.93 -14.32 0.08
C VAL A 225 26.09 -13.30 -1.05
N PRO A 226 27.31 -12.89 -1.41
CA PRO A 226 27.51 -12.07 -2.60
C PRO A 226 27.11 -12.85 -3.85
N VAL A 227 26.54 -12.17 -4.84
CA VAL A 227 26.12 -12.78 -6.13
C VAL A 227 27.28 -13.51 -6.80
N SER A 228 28.51 -12.98 -6.69
CA SER A 228 29.71 -13.59 -7.26
C SER A 228 30.06 -14.97 -6.69
N ALA A 229 29.50 -15.35 -5.54
CA ALA A 229 29.66 -16.69 -5.00
C ALA A 229 28.75 -17.71 -5.71
N VAL A 230 27.65 -17.27 -6.32
CA VAL A 230 26.69 -18.12 -7.02
C VAL A 230 27.16 -18.29 -8.47
N THR A 231 27.68 -19.46 -8.80
CA THR A 231 28.24 -19.75 -10.14
C THR A 231 27.18 -20.26 -11.12
N TRP A 232 26.26 -21.09 -10.65
CA TRP A 232 25.13 -21.60 -11.42
C TRP A 232 23.99 -21.97 -10.48
N ALA A 233 22.76 -22.02 -11.01
CA ALA A 233 21.57 -22.45 -10.29
C ALA A 233 20.75 -23.39 -11.17
N VAL A 234 20.21 -24.46 -10.58
CA VAL A 234 19.33 -25.41 -11.30
C VAL A 234 17.92 -25.33 -10.75
N SER A 235 16.96 -25.07 -11.65
CA SER A 235 15.54 -25.19 -11.36
C SER A 235 15.09 -26.60 -11.72
N GLY A 236 14.60 -27.34 -10.72
CA GLY A 236 13.97 -28.63 -10.95
C GLY A 236 12.56 -28.42 -11.52
N ILE A 237 12.26 -29.03 -12.66
CA ILE A 237 10.90 -29.00 -13.22
C ILE A 237 10.09 -30.11 -12.55
N ALA A 238 9.00 -29.74 -11.88
CA ALA A 238 8.11 -30.70 -11.24
C ALA A 238 7.63 -31.76 -12.26
N GLY A 239 7.80 -33.04 -11.92
CA GLY A 239 7.43 -34.18 -12.78
C GLY A 239 8.49 -34.61 -13.79
N VAL A 240 9.60 -33.89 -13.92
CA VAL A 240 10.75 -34.31 -14.74
C VAL A 240 11.85 -34.81 -13.81
N LYS A 241 12.15 -36.12 -13.86
CA LYS A 241 13.31 -36.65 -13.14
C LYS A 241 14.58 -36.03 -13.74
N PRO A 242 15.54 -35.56 -12.92
CA PRO A 242 16.84 -35.17 -13.44
C PRO A 242 17.45 -36.38 -14.16
N GLY A 243 17.91 -36.16 -15.40
CA GLY A 243 18.56 -37.20 -16.18
C GLY A 243 19.78 -37.73 -15.42
N GLU A 244 19.80 -39.05 -15.23
CA GLU A 244 20.98 -39.83 -14.83
C GLU A 244 22.14 -39.63 -15.83
#